data_AF-A0A2G2DXT1-F1
#
_entry.id   AF-A0A2G2DXT1-F1
#
_cell.length_a   1.000
_cell.length_b   1.000
_cell.length_c   1.000
_cell.angle_alpha   90.00
_cell.angle_beta   90.00
_cell.angle_gamma   90.00
#
_symmetry.space_group_name_H-M   'P 1'
#
loop_
_entity.id
_entity.type
_entity.pdbx_description
1 polymer ?
#
loop_
_entity_poly.entity_id
_entity_poly.type
_entity_poly.pdbx_seq_one_letter_code
_entity_poly.pdbx_strand_id
1 'polypeptide(L)'
;MIGYLSTSEALLDYCNQNDIRGIFYFRNCTSPNSKIKGLMAKGNHAFGFHAENTRTTETFQSELSSMKKSVPNGMLHSFTKHGSGKLKLGKNHYPPYEPEKYKEWVQTMGVPFYFGNEVVEEMDDFSPVDGFYPKMFWLKKEYRIESFATIEDVISAAKTETVPIIIHPANFVADTFVNSELKRLVDLSKENNIDWITEMS
;
A
#
# COMPACT_ATOMS: atom_id res chain seq x y z
N MET A 1 15.05 -17.97 -12.91
CA MET A 1 15.33 -16.69 -12.23
C MET A 1 13.99 -16.01 -11.99
N ILE A 2 13.55 -15.89 -10.75
CA ILE A 2 12.29 -15.21 -10.39
C ILE A 2 12.55 -13.71 -10.60
N GLY A 3 11.88 -13.09 -11.58
CA GLY A 3 12.08 -11.67 -11.89
C GLY A 3 11.68 -10.78 -10.71
N TYR A 4 12.36 -9.65 -10.51
CA TYR A 4 12.13 -8.77 -9.34
C TYR A 4 10.69 -8.24 -9.20
N LEU A 5 9.88 -8.30 -10.26
CA LEU A 5 8.46 -7.92 -10.27
C LEU A 5 7.51 -9.10 -10.25
N SER A 6 7.98 -10.35 -10.32
CA SER A 6 7.09 -11.51 -10.51
C SER A 6 6.10 -11.70 -9.36
N THR A 7 6.47 -11.30 -8.14
CA THR A 7 5.55 -11.34 -6.99
C THR A 7 4.46 -10.28 -7.09
N SER A 8 4.80 -9.10 -7.64
CA SER A 8 3.81 -8.06 -7.97
C SER A 8 2.90 -8.51 -9.11
N GLU A 9 3.46 -9.17 -10.14
CA GLU A 9 2.67 -9.76 -11.24
C GLU A 9 1.67 -10.78 -10.70
N ALA A 10 2.11 -11.72 -9.86
CA ALA A 10 1.23 -12.74 -9.28
C ALA A 10 0.09 -12.16 -8.45
N LEU A 11 0.38 -11.14 -7.63
CA LEU A 11 -0.66 -10.47 -6.84
C LEU A 11 -1.63 -9.69 -7.73
N LEU A 12 -1.13 -8.92 -8.70
CA LEU A 12 -1.97 -8.18 -9.65
C LEU A 12 -2.86 -9.11 -10.49
N ASP A 13 -2.32 -10.23 -10.96
CA ASP A 13 -3.09 -11.23 -11.69
C ASP A 13 -4.23 -11.79 -10.83
N TYR A 14 -3.94 -12.12 -9.55
CA TYR A 14 -4.96 -12.58 -8.62
C TYR A 14 -6.03 -11.50 -8.36
N CYS A 15 -5.63 -10.24 -8.15
CA CYS A 15 -6.55 -9.13 -7.97
C CYS A 15 -7.45 -8.93 -9.19
N ASN A 16 -6.87 -8.91 -10.39
CA ASN A 16 -7.57 -8.80 -11.66
C ASN A 16 -8.59 -9.93 -11.90
N GLN A 17 -8.28 -11.16 -11.47
CA GLN A 17 -9.19 -12.30 -11.61
C GLN A 17 -10.38 -12.25 -10.65
N ASN A 18 -10.29 -11.42 -9.61
CA ASN A 18 -11.27 -11.35 -8.53
C ASN A 18 -11.94 -9.97 -8.43
N ASP A 19 -11.74 -9.11 -9.43
CA ASP A 19 -12.26 -7.74 -9.48
C ASP A 19 -11.88 -6.88 -8.26
N ILE A 20 -10.69 -7.13 -7.72
CA ILE A 20 -10.14 -6.39 -6.58
C ILE A 20 -9.34 -5.20 -7.10
N ARG A 21 -9.70 -4.00 -6.66
CA ARG A 21 -8.91 -2.79 -6.90
C ARG A 21 -7.96 -2.53 -5.74
N GLY A 22 -6.86 -1.83 -6.02
CA GLY A 22 -5.85 -1.54 -5.00
C GLY A 22 -4.83 -0.50 -5.47
N ILE A 23 -4.11 0.08 -4.50
CA ILE A 23 -3.03 1.03 -4.73
C ILE A 23 -1.71 0.29 -4.58
N PHE A 24 -0.91 0.21 -5.65
CA PHE A 24 0.36 -0.50 -5.63
C PHE A 24 1.53 0.47 -5.54
N TYR A 25 2.24 0.43 -4.41
CA TYR A 25 3.35 1.33 -4.12
C TYR A 25 4.69 0.76 -4.62
N PHE A 26 5.26 1.39 -5.65
CA PHE A 26 6.53 0.99 -6.26
C PHE A 26 7.67 1.86 -5.76
N ARG A 27 8.84 1.25 -5.55
CA ARG A 27 10.12 1.96 -5.37
C ARG A 27 10.70 2.33 -6.73
N ASN A 28 11.60 3.31 -6.78
CA ASN A 28 12.33 3.63 -8.03
C ASN A 28 13.17 2.44 -8.53
N CYS A 29 13.76 1.66 -7.62
CA CYS A 29 14.49 0.44 -7.99
C CYS A 29 13.58 -0.70 -8.48
N THR A 30 12.28 -0.60 -8.23
CA THR A 30 11.26 -1.56 -8.69
C THR A 30 10.19 -0.86 -9.53
N SER A 31 10.57 0.19 -10.28
CA SER A 31 9.61 0.92 -11.12
C SER A 31 8.87 -0.03 -12.07
N PRO A 32 7.57 0.21 -12.31
CA PRO A 32 6.74 -0.70 -13.09
C PRO A 32 7.21 -0.75 -14.55
N ASN A 33 7.41 -1.95 -15.08
CA ASN A 33 7.68 -2.18 -16.49
C ASN A 33 6.36 -2.17 -17.31
N SER A 34 6.45 -2.36 -18.63
CA SER A 34 5.25 -2.39 -19.51
C SER A 34 4.23 -3.46 -19.13
N LYS A 35 4.69 -4.64 -18.70
CA LYS A 35 3.81 -5.73 -18.26
C LYS A 35 3.02 -5.34 -17.00
N ILE A 36 3.70 -4.83 -15.97
CA ILE A 36 3.03 -4.35 -14.75
C ILE A 36 2.03 -3.24 -15.09
N LYS A 37 2.40 -2.28 -15.95
CA LYS A 37 1.48 -1.22 -16.36
C LYS A 37 0.21 -1.75 -17.03
N GLY A 38 0.34 -2.78 -17.87
CA GLY A 38 -0.80 -3.46 -18.48
C GLY A 38 -1.71 -4.12 -17.45
N LEU A 39 -1.13 -4.81 -16.45
CA LEU A 39 -1.88 -5.42 -15.36
C LEU A 39 -2.58 -4.38 -14.47
N MET A 40 -1.88 -3.29 -14.15
CA MET A 40 -2.43 -2.15 -13.40
C MET A 40 -3.65 -1.56 -14.11
N ALA A 41 -3.54 -1.31 -15.42
CA ALA A 41 -4.63 -0.77 -16.23
C ALA A 41 -5.81 -1.75 -16.34
N LYS A 42 -5.55 -3.05 -16.49
CA LYS A 42 -6.59 -4.09 -16.60
C LYS A 42 -7.51 -4.13 -15.36
N GLY A 43 -6.95 -4.00 -14.17
CA GLY A 43 -7.70 -4.02 -12.91
C GLY A 43 -8.17 -2.68 -12.40
N ASN A 44 -7.96 -1.60 -13.18
CA ASN A 44 -8.18 -0.23 -12.71
C ASN A 44 -7.50 0.05 -11.35
N HIS A 45 -6.25 -0.39 -11.22
CA HIS A 45 -5.42 -0.15 -10.04
C HIS A 45 -4.79 1.25 -10.07
N ALA A 46 -4.47 1.79 -8.90
CA ALA A 46 -3.80 3.07 -8.76
C ALA A 46 -2.29 2.91 -8.55
N PHE A 47 -1.49 3.74 -9.22
CA PHE A 47 -0.04 3.75 -9.01
C PHE A 47 0.31 4.55 -7.76
N GLY A 48 1.03 3.92 -6.83
CA GLY A 48 1.62 4.57 -5.67
C GLY A 48 3.15 4.66 -5.78
N PHE A 49 3.72 5.66 -5.11
CA PHE A 49 5.18 5.79 -4.92
C PHE A 49 5.60 5.34 -3.53
N HIS A 50 6.47 4.35 -3.41
CA HIS A 50 7.12 3.98 -2.15
C HIS A 50 8.46 4.73 -2.02
N ALA A 51 8.47 5.79 -1.22
CA ALA A 51 9.64 6.64 -1.06
C ALA A 51 10.77 5.94 -0.28
N GLU A 52 12.02 6.13 -0.69
CA GLU A 52 13.18 5.51 -0.04
C GLU A 52 14.12 6.55 0.57
N ASN A 53 14.38 7.65 -0.12
CA ASN A 53 15.31 8.70 0.30
C ASN A 53 14.59 10.00 0.68
N THR A 54 14.00 9.99 1.88
CA THR A 54 13.27 11.12 2.47
C THR A 54 14.14 11.97 3.40
N ARG A 55 15.46 11.99 3.18
CA ARG A 55 16.41 12.74 4.02
C ARG A 55 16.18 14.26 3.94
N THR A 56 15.96 14.75 2.72
CA THR A 56 15.71 16.16 2.42
C THR A 56 14.55 16.28 1.42
N THR A 57 13.96 17.46 1.33
CA THR A 57 12.90 17.76 0.36
C THR A 57 13.41 17.55 -1.07
N GLU A 58 14.67 17.92 -1.34
CA GLU A 58 15.31 17.80 -2.66
C GLU A 58 15.50 16.34 -3.07
N THR A 59 15.98 15.49 -2.15
CA THR A 59 16.14 14.06 -2.43
C THR A 59 14.80 13.38 -2.67
N PHE A 60 13.78 13.72 -1.89
CA PHE A 60 12.43 13.20 -2.09
C PHE A 60 11.83 13.67 -3.41
N GLN A 61 11.94 14.97 -3.74
CA GLN A 61 11.47 15.54 -5.00
C GLN A 61 12.15 14.88 -6.21
N SER A 62 13.44 14.58 -6.11
CA SER A 62 14.20 13.87 -7.14
C SER A 62 13.68 12.44 -7.36
N GLU A 63 13.42 11.70 -6.26
CA GLU A 63 12.83 10.36 -6.34
C GLU A 63 11.42 10.39 -6.90
N LEU A 64 10.59 11.31 -6.43
CA LEU A 64 9.22 11.50 -6.89
C LEU A 64 9.16 11.84 -8.38
N SER A 65 10.05 12.73 -8.84
CA SER A 65 10.15 13.09 -10.26
C SER A 65 10.54 11.89 -11.13
N SER A 66 11.40 11.00 -10.61
CA SER A 66 11.77 9.76 -11.29
C SER A 66 10.58 8.80 -11.39
N MET A 67 9.84 8.62 -10.29
CA MET A 67 8.64 7.79 -10.27
C MET A 67 7.56 8.32 -11.22
N LYS A 68 7.29 9.64 -11.22
CA LYS A 68 6.33 10.30 -12.14
C LYS A 68 6.65 10.04 -13.62
N LYS A 69 7.94 9.98 -13.99
CA LYS A 69 8.38 9.62 -15.36
C LYS A 69 8.19 8.13 -15.67
N SER A 70 8.17 7.29 -14.65
CA SER A 70 8.07 5.83 -14.81
C SER A 70 6.62 5.33 -14.91
N VAL A 71 5.63 6.11 -14.48
CA VAL A 71 4.20 5.80 -14.58
C VAL A 71 3.54 6.62 -15.70
N PRO A 72 2.35 6.25 -16.21
CA PRO A 72 1.65 7.08 -17.18
C PRO A 72 1.34 8.47 -16.60
N ASN A 73 1.37 9.48 -17.46
CA ASN A 73 1.23 10.87 -17.05
C ASN A 73 -0.07 11.10 -16.26
N GLY A 74 0.03 11.78 -15.12
CA GLY A 74 -1.12 12.06 -14.25
C GLY A 74 -1.67 10.87 -13.45
N MET A 75 -1.10 9.66 -13.57
CA MET A 75 -1.63 8.46 -12.90
C MET A 75 -0.98 8.15 -11.53
N LEU A 76 -0.02 8.95 -11.07
CA LEU A 76 0.55 8.77 -9.74
C LEU A 76 -0.45 9.27 -8.69
N HIS A 77 -1.06 8.34 -7.95
CA HIS A 77 -2.16 8.61 -7.04
C HIS A 77 -1.69 9.17 -5.69
N SER A 78 -0.71 8.54 -5.06
CA SER A 78 -0.18 8.94 -3.76
C SER A 78 1.22 8.39 -3.54
N PHE A 79 1.86 8.79 -2.44
CA PHE A 79 3.07 8.13 -1.97
C PHE A 79 2.89 7.53 -0.57
N THR A 80 3.82 6.66 -0.19
CA THR A 80 3.97 6.17 1.18
C THR A 80 5.45 6.10 1.55
N LYS A 81 5.74 6.06 2.86
CA LYS A 81 7.07 5.84 3.42
C LYS A 81 6.91 4.95 4.65
N HIS A 82 7.62 3.84 4.70
CA HIS A 82 7.71 3.02 5.91
C HIS A 82 9.04 3.26 6.63
N GLY A 83 9.00 3.25 7.96
CA GLY A 83 10.21 3.24 8.77
C GLY A 83 10.76 1.83 8.91
N SER A 84 12.07 1.67 8.83
CA SER A 84 12.74 0.40 9.16
C SER A 84 13.51 0.48 10.49
N GLY A 85 13.22 1.51 11.29
CA GLY A 85 13.97 1.86 12.49
C GLY A 85 15.43 2.17 12.14
N LYS A 86 16.35 1.27 12.51
CA LYS A 86 17.80 1.43 12.27
C LYS A 86 18.30 0.67 11.03
N LEU A 87 17.45 -0.10 10.35
CA LEU A 87 17.88 -1.00 9.27
C LEU A 87 18.05 -0.25 7.94
N LYS A 88 19.26 -0.26 7.39
CA LYS A 88 19.53 0.29 6.04
C LYS A 88 19.30 -0.79 4.98
N LEU A 89 18.09 -0.81 4.40
CA LEU A 89 17.63 -1.80 3.43
C LEU A 89 18.05 -1.53 1.97
N GLY A 90 18.79 -0.45 1.72
CA GLY A 90 19.26 -0.08 0.39
C GLY A 90 20.28 1.06 0.43
N LYS A 91 21.01 1.27 -0.66
CA LYS A 91 22.08 2.29 -0.75
C LYS A 91 21.60 3.68 -0.33
N ASN A 92 20.43 4.07 -0.83
CA ASN A 92 19.83 5.39 -0.62
C ASN A 92 18.75 5.40 0.46
N HIS A 93 18.50 4.26 1.12
CA HIS A 93 17.44 4.16 2.10
C HIS A 93 17.69 5.12 3.27
N TYR A 94 16.69 5.95 3.58
CA TYR A 94 16.60 6.78 4.77
C TYR A 94 15.68 6.08 5.78
N PRO A 95 16.24 5.43 6.82
CA PRO A 95 15.46 4.59 7.74
C PRO A 95 14.38 5.31 8.58
N PRO A 96 14.57 6.56 9.04
CA PRO A 96 13.56 7.24 9.85
C PRO A 96 12.20 7.34 9.16
N TYR A 97 11.16 7.35 10.00
CA TYR A 97 9.79 7.62 9.62
C TYR A 97 9.34 8.91 10.30
N GLU A 98 9.09 9.93 9.50
CA GLU A 98 8.84 11.30 9.95
C GLU A 98 7.51 11.79 9.30
N PRO A 99 6.34 11.25 9.71
CA PRO A 99 5.08 11.50 9.01
C PRO A 99 4.69 12.97 8.92
N GLU A 100 4.94 13.77 9.96
CA GLU A 100 4.62 15.20 9.97
C GLU A 100 5.40 15.98 8.88
N LYS A 101 6.69 15.67 8.72
CA LYS A 101 7.52 16.20 7.64
C LYS A 101 6.95 15.85 6.26
N TYR A 102 6.41 14.64 6.11
CA TYR A 102 5.85 14.19 4.83
C TYR A 102 4.50 14.86 4.54
N LYS A 103 3.67 15.09 5.57
CA LYS A 103 2.42 15.86 5.46
C LYS A 103 2.68 17.30 5.02
N GLU A 104 3.71 17.95 5.54
CA GLU A 104 4.13 19.29 5.08
C GLU A 104 4.53 19.28 3.59
N TRP A 105 5.26 18.26 3.13
CA TRP A 105 5.69 18.16 1.74
C TRP A 105 4.54 18.01 0.74
N VAL A 106 3.46 17.31 1.12
CA VAL A 106 2.27 17.14 0.26
C VAL A 106 1.75 18.48 -0.24
N GLN A 107 1.76 19.51 0.60
CA GLN A 107 1.27 20.86 0.26
C GLN A 107 2.04 21.50 -0.92
N THR A 108 3.31 21.15 -1.07
CA THR A 108 4.18 21.73 -2.12
C THR A 108 4.34 20.83 -3.34
N MET A 109 4.20 19.51 -3.18
CA MET A 109 4.55 18.54 -4.22
C MET A 109 3.36 18.01 -5.03
N GLY A 110 2.13 18.30 -4.57
CA GLY A 110 0.90 17.94 -5.27
C GLY A 110 0.70 16.44 -5.42
N VAL A 111 1.22 15.63 -4.50
CA VAL A 111 1.00 14.18 -4.42
C VAL A 111 0.59 13.84 -2.99
N PRO A 112 -0.62 13.31 -2.76
CA PRO A 112 -1.12 12.96 -1.43
C PRO A 112 -0.29 11.92 -0.68
N PHE A 113 -0.36 11.96 0.65
CA PHE A 113 0.18 10.98 1.59
C PHE A 113 -0.97 10.48 2.47
N TYR A 114 -1.53 9.32 2.13
CA TYR A 114 -2.75 8.81 2.78
C TYR A 114 -2.49 7.80 3.89
N PHE A 115 -1.38 7.06 3.82
CA PHE A 115 -1.20 5.87 4.67
C PHE A 115 0.11 5.90 5.43
N GLY A 116 0.00 5.61 6.72
CA GLY A 116 1.12 5.57 7.65
C GLY A 116 1.84 4.24 7.69
N ASN A 117 2.26 3.84 8.89
CA ASN A 117 3.07 2.65 9.13
C ASN A 117 2.63 1.88 10.39
N GLU A 118 1.64 2.39 11.11
CA GLU A 118 1.22 1.82 12.38
C GLU A 118 0.21 0.70 12.14
N VAL A 119 -0.05 -0.08 13.19
CA VAL A 119 -0.99 -1.19 13.18
C VAL A 119 -2.29 -0.71 13.81
N VAL A 120 -3.43 -1.10 13.23
CA VAL A 120 -4.74 -0.93 13.87
C VAL A 120 -4.77 -1.63 15.23
N GLU A 121 -5.32 -0.94 16.22
CA GLU A 121 -5.52 -1.46 17.57
C GLU A 121 -7.00 -1.52 17.94
N GLU A 122 -7.81 -0.59 17.44
CA GLU A 122 -9.25 -0.52 17.71
C GLU A 122 -10.02 0.03 16.51
N MET A 123 -11.35 0.03 16.60
CA MET A 123 -12.22 0.39 15.47
C MET A 123 -12.03 1.85 15.04
N ASP A 124 -11.83 2.75 16.00
CA ASP A 124 -11.67 4.19 15.75
C ASP A 124 -10.39 4.51 14.97
N ASP A 125 -9.41 3.59 14.93
CA ASP A 125 -8.16 3.76 14.18
C ASP A 125 -8.36 3.75 12.65
N PHE A 126 -9.54 3.32 12.17
CA PHE A 126 -9.91 3.42 10.76
C PHE A 126 -10.43 4.80 10.36
N SER A 127 -10.63 5.72 11.31
CA SER A 127 -10.95 7.10 10.99
C SER A 127 -9.69 7.86 10.56
N PRO A 128 -9.69 8.53 9.39
CA PRO A 128 -8.56 9.36 8.99
C PRO A 128 -8.47 10.63 9.84
N VAL A 129 -7.24 11.04 10.17
CA VAL A 129 -6.94 12.34 10.77
C VAL A 129 -6.44 13.26 9.66
N ASP A 130 -7.20 14.29 9.32
CA ASP A 130 -6.90 15.22 8.21
C ASP A 130 -6.65 14.49 6.87
N GLY A 131 -7.43 13.44 6.59
CA GLY A 131 -7.29 12.61 5.37
C GLY A 131 -6.12 11.61 5.41
N PHE A 132 -5.44 11.47 6.55
CA PHE A 132 -4.34 10.53 6.74
C PHE A 132 -4.75 9.38 7.67
N TYR A 133 -4.51 8.15 7.22
CA TYR A 133 -4.70 6.92 7.99
C TYR A 133 -3.36 6.51 8.61
N PRO A 134 -3.10 6.82 9.89
CA PRO A 134 -1.83 6.48 10.53
C PRO A 134 -1.64 4.96 10.66
N LYS A 135 -2.75 4.27 10.91
CA LYS A 135 -2.84 2.84 11.21
C LYS A 135 -3.56 2.10 10.10
N MET A 136 -3.13 0.86 9.87
CA MET A 136 -3.70 -0.02 8.85
C MET A 136 -3.79 -1.44 9.38
N PHE A 137 -4.68 -2.24 8.80
CA PHE A 137 -4.71 -3.67 9.06
C PHE A 137 -3.64 -4.40 8.25
N TRP A 138 -2.70 -5.05 8.95
CA TRP A 138 -1.65 -5.83 8.32
C TRP A 138 -2.10 -7.27 8.12
N LEU A 139 -2.07 -7.74 6.87
CA LEU A 139 -2.51 -9.11 6.58
C LEU A 139 -1.58 -10.18 7.19
N LYS A 140 -0.32 -9.84 7.48
CA LYS A 140 0.63 -10.74 8.13
C LYS A 140 0.31 -10.88 9.63
N LYS A 141 0.20 -12.12 10.10
CA LYS A 141 -0.22 -12.46 11.48
C LYS A 141 0.57 -11.75 12.58
N GLU A 142 1.89 -11.65 12.42
CA GLU A 142 2.80 -11.10 13.45
C GLU A 142 2.53 -9.64 13.81
N TYR A 143 1.86 -8.90 12.94
CA TYR A 143 1.50 -7.51 13.20
C TYR A 143 0.10 -7.35 13.76
N ARG A 144 -0.73 -8.40 13.80
CA ARG A 144 -2.10 -8.28 14.29
C ARG A 144 -2.12 -8.30 15.81
N ILE A 145 -3.00 -7.50 16.40
CA ILE A 145 -3.21 -7.47 17.84
C ILE A 145 -4.52 -8.18 18.21
N GLU A 146 -4.71 -8.45 19.50
CA GLU A 146 -5.82 -9.30 19.98
C GLU A 146 -7.20 -8.76 19.62
N SER A 147 -7.40 -7.44 19.68
CA SER A 147 -8.66 -6.77 19.35
C SER A 147 -8.97 -6.72 17.86
N PHE A 148 -8.00 -6.98 16.98
CA PHE A 148 -8.16 -7.05 15.52
C PHE A 148 -7.31 -8.19 14.95
N ALA A 149 -7.62 -9.41 15.39
CA ALA A 149 -6.81 -10.59 15.09
C ALA A 149 -7.22 -11.30 13.79
N THR A 150 -8.50 -11.17 13.39
CA THR A 150 -9.12 -11.99 12.35
C THR A 150 -9.57 -11.18 11.13
N ILE A 151 -9.84 -11.89 10.03
CA ILE A 151 -10.44 -11.27 8.83
C ILE A 151 -11.90 -10.93 9.08
N GLU A 152 -12.59 -11.70 9.91
CA GLU A 152 -13.96 -11.43 10.33
C GLU A 152 -14.09 -10.08 11.04
N ASP A 153 -13.10 -9.69 11.86
CA ASP A 153 -13.06 -8.36 12.50
C ASP A 153 -12.98 -7.25 11.44
N VAL A 154 -12.13 -7.43 10.42
CA VAL A 154 -11.99 -6.51 9.28
C VAL A 154 -13.28 -6.39 8.49
N ILE A 155 -13.94 -7.51 8.23
CA ILE A 155 -15.22 -7.55 7.51
C ILE A 155 -16.34 -6.90 8.31
N SER A 156 -16.33 -7.06 9.64
CA SER A 156 -17.28 -6.36 10.52
C SER A 156 -17.05 -4.86 10.45
N ALA A 157 -15.79 -4.41 10.51
CA ALA A 157 -15.43 -3.00 10.45
C ALA A 157 -15.79 -2.36 9.10
N ALA A 158 -15.52 -3.07 8.00
CA ALA A 158 -15.74 -2.59 6.63
C ALA A 158 -17.22 -2.39 6.26
N LYS A 159 -18.16 -2.78 7.13
CA LYS A 159 -19.59 -2.50 6.96
C LYS A 159 -19.96 -1.04 7.24
N THR A 160 -19.15 -0.36 8.04
CA THR A 160 -19.40 1.03 8.45
C THR A 160 -18.23 1.96 8.17
N GLU A 161 -17.01 1.43 8.06
CA GLU A 161 -15.79 2.21 7.90
C GLU A 161 -15.02 1.82 6.64
N THR A 162 -14.20 2.75 6.14
CA THR A 162 -13.17 2.40 5.16
C THR A 162 -11.98 1.79 5.89
N VAL A 163 -11.62 0.55 5.55
CA VAL A 163 -10.52 -0.18 6.22
C VAL A 163 -9.28 -0.27 5.31
N PRO A 164 -8.20 0.47 5.60
CA PRO A 164 -6.93 0.32 4.89
C PRO A 164 -6.27 -1.02 5.24
N ILE A 165 -5.94 -1.80 4.20
CA ILE A 165 -5.29 -3.11 4.35
C ILE A 165 -3.95 -3.08 3.65
N ILE A 166 -2.90 -3.55 4.34
CA ILE A 166 -1.54 -3.61 3.80
C ILE A 166 -1.05 -5.05 3.65
N ILE A 167 -0.46 -5.31 2.48
CA ILE A 167 0.17 -6.58 2.10
C ILE A 167 1.41 -6.31 1.25
N HIS A 168 2.46 -7.11 1.45
CA HIS A 168 3.60 -7.14 0.53
C HIS A 168 3.37 -8.22 -0.54
N PRO A 169 3.58 -7.93 -1.84
CA PRO A 169 3.41 -8.93 -2.90
C PRO A 169 4.27 -10.19 -2.69
N ALA A 170 5.46 -10.04 -2.10
CA ALA A 170 6.32 -11.17 -1.76
C ALA A 170 5.67 -12.12 -0.75
N ASN A 171 4.93 -11.59 0.24
CA ASN A 171 4.25 -12.41 1.25
C ASN A 171 3.07 -13.16 0.62
N PHE A 172 2.35 -12.56 -0.33
CA PHE A 172 1.27 -13.26 -1.04
C PHE A 172 1.76 -14.55 -1.73
N VAL A 173 2.99 -14.53 -2.27
CA VAL A 173 3.57 -15.69 -2.97
C VAL A 173 4.27 -16.65 -2.01
N ALA A 174 4.98 -16.13 -1.00
CA ALA A 174 5.88 -16.93 -0.17
C ALA A 174 5.27 -17.42 1.16
N ASP A 175 4.22 -16.76 1.65
CA ASP A 175 3.60 -17.05 2.94
C ASP A 175 2.20 -17.61 2.74
N THR A 176 2.03 -18.90 3.03
CA THR A 176 0.75 -19.61 2.83
C THR A 176 -0.36 -19.06 3.70
N PHE A 177 -0.05 -18.54 4.89
CA PHE A 177 -1.03 -17.91 5.77
C PHE A 177 -1.52 -16.59 5.14
N VAL A 178 -0.60 -15.72 4.72
CA VAL A 178 -0.97 -14.45 4.06
C VAL A 178 -1.78 -14.72 2.78
N ASN A 179 -1.40 -15.74 2.00
CA ASN A 179 -2.13 -16.13 0.80
C ASN A 179 -3.57 -16.58 1.11
N SER A 180 -3.75 -17.47 2.11
CA SER A 180 -5.08 -17.96 2.49
C SER A 180 -5.94 -16.85 3.08
N GLU A 181 -5.36 -15.96 3.88
CA GLU A 181 -6.06 -14.83 4.49
C GLU A 181 -6.53 -13.82 3.45
N LEU A 182 -5.71 -13.51 2.44
CA LEU A 182 -6.16 -12.63 1.35
C LEU A 182 -7.35 -13.25 0.61
N LYS A 183 -7.25 -14.54 0.28
CA LYS A 183 -8.34 -15.24 -0.40
C LYS A 183 -9.62 -15.25 0.43
N ARG A 184 -9.50 -15.55 1.72
CA ARG A 184 -10.63 -15.55 2.65
C ARG A 184 -11.26 -14.17 2.77
N LEU A 185 -10.45 -13.12 2.87
CA LEU A 185 -10.91 -11.74 2.92
C LEU A 185 -11.69 -11.37 1.65
N VAL A 186 -11.18 -11.74 0.48
CA VAL A 186 -11.86 -11.50 -0.81
C VAL A 186 -13.20 -12.21 -0.89
N ASP A 187 -13.25 -13.48 -0.49
CA ASP A 187 -14.50 -14.25 -0.48
C ASP A 187 -15.52 -13.63 0.48
N LEU A 188 -15.09 -13.28 1.70
CA LEU A 188 -15.96 -12.63 2.68
C LEU A 188 -16.43 -11.25 2.25
N SER A 189 -15.59 -10.44 1.60
CA SER A 189 -15.98 -9.15 1.04
C SER A 189 -17.12 -9.32 0.03
N LYS A 190 -17.02 -10.31 -0.86
CA LYS A 190 -18.08 -10.63 -1.83
C LYS A 190 -19.36 -11.10 -1.13
N GLU A 191 -19.25 -12.01 -0.18
CA GLU A 191 -20.39 -12.52 0.61
C GLU A 191 -21.13 -11.41 1.37
N ASN A 192 -20.41 -10.37 1.81
CA ASN A 192 -20.96 -9.26 2.58
C ASN A 192 -21.23 -7.99 1.75
N ASN A 193 -21.06 -8.04 0.42
CA ASN A 193 -21.20 -6.89 -0.49
C ASN A 193 -20.34 -5.67 -0.08
N ILE A 194 -19.07 -5.92 0.29
CA ILE A 194 -18.08 -4.89 0.61
C ILE A 194 -17.22 -4.63 -0.63
N ASP A 195 -17.18 -3.37 -1.05
CA ASP A 195 -16.43 -2.94 -2.23
C ASP A 195 -14.94 -2.73 -1.94
N TRP A 196 -14.11 -3.09 -2.91
CA TRP A 196 -12.70 -2.71 -2.94
C TRP A 196 -12.53 -1.38 -3.68
N ILE A 197 -11.96 -0.39 -3.00
CA ILE A 197 -11.81 0.98 -3.50
C ILE A 197 -10.34 1.42 -3.53
N THR A 198 -10.06 2.41 -4.36
CA THR A 198 -8.76 3.11 -4.43
C THR A 198 -8.90 4.61 -4.24
N GLU A 199 -10.13 5.11 -4.30
CA GLU A 199 -10.46 6.52 -4.09
C GLU A 199 -10.51 6.76 -2.58
N MET A 200 -9.79 7.80 -2.14
CA MET A 200 -9.80 8.22 -0.74
C MET A 200 -10.72 9.44 -0.64
N SER A 201 -11.74 9.35 0.21
CA SER A 201 -12.69 10.43 0.51
C SER A 201 -12.14 11.39 1.57
#